data_AF-A0A1V1NXT1-F1
#
_entry.id   AF-A0A1V1NXT1-F1
#
_cell.length_a   1.000
_cell.length_b   1.000
_cell.length_c   1.000
_cell.angle_alpha   90.00
_cell.angle_beta   90.00
_cell.angle_gamma   90.00
#
_symmetry.space_group_name_H-M   'P 1'
#
loop_
_entity.id
_entity.type
_entity.pdbx_description
1 polymer ?
#
loop_
_entity_poly.entity_id
_entity_poly.type
_entity_poly.pdbx_seq_one_letter_code
_entity_poly.pdbx_strand_id
1 'polypeptide(L)'
;MEGRIKFRELIQSKSDTQIIKLIFVLFACTFFELLLIVIIVSGADCAHHNTSLSIFTIYSTAYILFLITSLQTKHMVIKYTEEVVSNIRQKIIKKVRKVDTVEYEKLNLSEIYNVITIDTQNVADIVDSLWYLFNSIILSLFILLYVSYYSQMTFMYVILFC
;
A
#
# COMPACT_ATOMS: atom_id res chain seq x y z
N MET A 1 -9.32 -35.88 -9.31
CA MET A 1 -9.00 -34.96 -8.19
C MET A 1 -7.68 -34.18 -8.39
N GLU A 2 -6.76 -34.62 -9.25
CA GLU A 2 -5.46 -33.96 -9.49
C GLU A 2 -5.53 -32.55 -10.10
N GLY A 3 -6.55 -32.22 -10.89
CA GLY A 3 -6.66 -30.89 -11.52
C GLY A 3 -6.92 -29.72 -10.56
N ARG A 4 -7.47 -29.98 -9.35
CA ARG A 4 -7.76 -28.92 -8.37
C ARG A 4 -6.53 -28.48 -7.57
N ILE A 5 -5.49 -29.31 -7.48
CA ILE A 5 -4.27 -29.03 -6.70
C ILE A 5 -3.37 -28.10 -7.53
N LYS A 6 -3.13 -28.41 -8.81
CA LYS A 6 -2.35 -27.55 -9.74
C LYS A 6 -2.93 -26.15 -9.92
N PHE A 7 -4.27 -26.01 -9.93
CA PHE A 7 -4.91 -24.70 -10.11
C PHE A 7 -4.76 -23.79 -8.87
N ARG A 8 -4.67 -24.38 -7.67
CA ARG A 8 -4.47 -23.63 -6.42
C ARG A 8 -3.02 -23.13 -6.32
N GLU A 9 -2.06 -23.94 -6.73
CA GLU A 9 -0.64 -23.57 -6.80
C GLU A 9 -0.37 -22.45 -7.82
N LEU A 10 -1.01 -22.49 -8.99
CA LEU A 10 -0.89 -21.43 -10.00
C LEU A 10 -1.48 -20.08 -9.54
N ILE A 11 -2.54 -20.11 -8.74
CA ILE A 11 -3.13 -18.88 -8.16
C ILE A 11 -2.28 -18.36 -7.00
N GLN A 12 -1.72 -19.23 -6.16
CA GLN A 12 -0.82 -18.83 -5.07
C GLN A 12 0.50 -18.27 -5.60
N SER A 13 1.17 -18.94 -6.55
CA SER A 13 2.47 -18.49 -7.06
C SER A 13 2.40 -17.14 -7.79
N LYS A 14 1.30 -16.87 -8.52
CA LYS A 14 1.10 -15.60 -9.20
C LYS A 14 0.82 -14.45 -8.22
N SER A 15 0.08 -14.74 -7.14
CA SER A 15 -0.21 -13.81 -6.04
C SER A 15 1.06 -13.45 -5.26
N ASP A 16 1.94 -14.41 -5.00
CA ASP A 16 3.14 -14.17 -4.17
C ASP A 16 4.16 -13.26 -4.87
N THR A 17 4.42 -13.49 -6.17
CA THR A 17 5.33 -12.65 -6.97
C THR A 17 4.84 -11.20 -7.03
N GLN A 18 3.53 -11.04 -7.09
CA GLN A 18 2.84 -9.77 -7.16
C GLN A 18 2.91 -8.99 -5.85
N ILE A 19 2.69 -9.67 -4.71
CA ILE A 19 2.84 -9.09 -3.37
C ILE A 19 4.28 -8.65 -3.13
N ILE A 20 5.28 -9.46 -3.51
CA ILE A 20 6.70 -9.10 -3.36
C ILE A 20 7.02 -7.82 -4.15
N LYS A 21 6.52 -7.70 -5.38
CA LYS A 21 6.68 -6.47 -6.18
C LYS A 21 6.02 -5.27 -5.51
N LEU A 22 4.82 -5.44 -4.94
CA LEU A 22 4.14 -4.38 -4.23
C LEU A 22 4.94 -3.91 -3.01
N ILE A 23 5.44 -4.85 -2.20
CA ILE A 23 6.28 -4.56 -1.03
C ILE A 23 7.54 -3.81 -1.47
N PHE A 24 8.23 -4.28 -2.51
CA PHE A 24 9.44 -3.62 -3.02
C PHE A 24 9.17 -2.19 -3.47
N VAL A 25 8.06 -1.96 -4.18
CA VAL A 25 7.66 -0.62 -4.66
C VAL A 25 7.27 0.29 -3.49
N LEU A 26 6.57 -0.22 -2.48
CA LEU A 26 6.28 0.51 -1.23
C LEU A 26 7.58 0.94 -0.54
N PHE A 27 8.52 0.01 -0.34
CA PHE A 27 9.82 0.32 0.25
C PHE A 27 10.59 1.37 -0.55
N ALA A 28 10.59 1.28 -1.88
CA ALA A 28 11.23 2.27 -2.73
C ALA A 28 10.59 3.66 -2.60
N CYS A 29 9.25 3.73 -2.57
CA CYS A 29 8.51 4.98 -2.37
C CYS A 29 8.88 5.63 -1.03
N THR A 30 8.82 4.86 0.07
CA THR A 30 9.15 5.36 1.40
C THR A 30 10.62 5.75 1.53
N PHE A 31 11.52 5.05 0.84
CA PHE A 31 12.94 5.41 0.80
C PHE A 31 13.16 6.78 0.15
N PHE A 32 12.50 7.07 -0.97
CA PHE A 32 12.58 8.40 -1.61
C PHE A 32 11.94 9.49 -0.75
N GLU A 33 10.86 9.16 -0.03
CA GLU A 33 10.24 10.05 0.94
C GLU A 33 11.19 10.39 2.10
N LEU A 34 11.89 9.40 2.66
CA LEU A 34 12.92 9.63 3.68
C LEU A 34 14.08 10.48 3.14
N LEU A 35 14.55 10.17 1.93
CA LEU A 35 15.64 10.91 1.28
C LEU A 35 15.28 12.39 1.10
N LEU A 36 14.02 12.70 0.77
CA LEU A 36 13.53 14.08 0.74
C LEU A 36 13.61 14.75 2.11
N ILE A 37 13.18 14.08 3.17
CA ILE A 37 13.27 14.61 4.55
C ILE A 37 14.72 14.94 4.90
N VAL A 38 15.65 14.02 4.60
CA VAL A 38 17.08 14.23 4.87
C VAL A 38 17.65 15.42 4.08
N ILE A 39 17.29 15.58 2.80
CA ILE A 39 17.71 16.73 1.99
C ILE A 39 17.14 18.03 2.57
N ILE A 40 15.88 18.05 3.00
CA ILE A 40 15.25 19.24 3.59
C ILE A 40 15.98 19.65 4.87
N VAL A 41 16.24 18.69 5.77
CA VAL A 41 16.97 18.95 7.02
C VAL A 41 18.39 19.45 6.73
N SER A 42 19.12 18.76 5.86
CA SER A 42 20.49 19.15 5.47
C SER A 42 20.52 20.51 4.77
N GLY A 43 19.50 20.81 3.97
CA GLY A 43 19.35 22.10 3.29
C GLY A 43 19.07 23.25 4.25
N ALA A 44 18.30 22.99 5.31
CA ALA A 44 18.02 23.97 6.36
C ALA A 44 19.30 24.35 7.12
N ASP A 45 20.16 23.37 7.44
CA ASP A 45 21.47 23.63 8.08
C ASP A 45 22.39 24.45 7.16
N CYS A 46 22.40 24.13 5.86
CA CYS A 46 23.25 24.83 4.88
C CYS A 46 22.76 26.25 4.53
N ALA A 47 21.49 26.57 4.79
CA ALA A 47 20.90 27.87 4.44
C ALA A 47 21.61 29.04 5.13
N HIS A 48 22.32 28.80 6.23
CA HIS A 48 23.05 29.82 6.98
C HIS A 48 24.37 30.28 6.33
N HIS A 49 24.92 29.52 5.37
CA HIS A 49 26.29 29.73 4.85
C HIS A 49 26.41 29.89 3.33
N ASN A 50 25.32 30.29 2.66
CA ASN A 50 25.09 30.43 1.22
C ASN A 50 24.32 29.25 0.61
N THR A 51 23.13 29.55 0.11
CA THR A 51 22.29 28.63 -0.64
C THR A 51 22.92 28.31 -1.99
N SER A 52 23.43 27.08 -2.13
CA SER A 52 23.93 26.58 -3.41
C SER A 52 22.76 26.10 -4.28
N LEU A 53 22.74 26.55 -5.55
CA LEU A 53 21.81 26.04 -6.58
C LEU A 53 21.84 24.50 -6.68
N SER A 54 22.96 23.88 -6.33
CA SER A 54 23.14 22.43 -6.28
C SER A 54 22.16 21.75 -5.34
N ILE A 55 21.93 22.27 -4.12
CA ILE A 55 20.96 21.67 -3.18
C ILE A 55 19.54 21.72 -3.75
N PHE A 56 19.18 22.83 -4.38
CA PHE A 56 17.88 22.98 -5.05
C PHE A 56 17.69 21.96 -6.19
N THR A 57 18.73 21.72 -7.01
CA THR A 57 18.67 20.71 -8.07
C THR A 57 18.50 19.30 -7.52
N ILE A 58 19.24 18.94 -6.46
CA ILE A 58 19.14 17.61 -5.83
C ILE A 58 17.76 17.40 -5.21
N TYR A 59 17.24 18.40 -4.49
CA TYR A 59 15.89 18.39 -3.95
C TYR A 59 14.84 18.20 -5.05
N SER A 60 14.92 18.98 -6.13
CA SER A 60 13.97 18.91 -7.25
C SER A 60 13.98 17.54 -7.92
N THR A 61 15.15 16.94 -8.15
CA THR A 61 15.27 15.59 -8.70
C THR A 61 14.71 14.53 -7.77
N ALA A 62 15.02 14.60 -6.47
CA ALA A 62 14.47 13.68 -5.47
C ALA A 62 12.94 13.78 -5.39
N TYR A 63 12.40 14.99 -5.49
CA TYR A 63 10.96 15.23 -5.44
C TYR A 63 10.24 14.64 -6.65
N ILE A 64 10.80 14.80 -7.86
CA ILE A 64 10.26 14.17 -9.07
C ILE A 64 10.28 12.64 -8.96
N LEU A 65 11.37 12.06 -8.45
CA LEU A 65 11.47 10.61 -8.24
C LEU A 65 10.44 10.09 -7.23
N PHE A 66 10.27 10.81 -6.11
CA PHE A 66 9.24 10.52 -5.13
C PHE A 66 7.84 10.59 -5.75
N LEU A 67 7.51 11.62 -6.54
CA LEU A 67 6.22 11.72 -7.20
C LEU A 67 5.94 10.55 -8.14
N ILE A 68 6.92 10.16 -8.97
CA ILE A 68 6.78 9.04 -9.90
C ILE A 68 6.56 7.73 -9.13
N THR A 69 7.37 7.47 -8.11
CA THR A 69 7.26 6.24 -7.31
C THR A 69 5.97 6.20 -6.50
N SER A 70 5.53 7.32 -5.93
CA SER A 70 4.26 7.42 -5.20
C SER A 70 3.05 7.14 -6.10
N LEU A 71 3.01 7.73 -7.30
CA LEU A 71 1.95 7.46 -8.28
C LEU A 71 1.93 5.99 -8.71
N GLN A 72 3.10 5.41 -9.00
CA GLN A 72 3.20 3.98 -9.37
C GLN A 72 2.74 3.06 -8.24
N THR A 73 3.13 3.37 -7.01
CA THR A 73 2.73 2.62 -5.81
C THR A 73 1.23 2.64 -5.64
N LYS A 74 0.61 3.82 -5.72
CA LYS A 74 -0.84 3.97 -5.61
C LYS A 74 -1.58 3.16 -6.67
N HIS A 75 -1.17 3.25 -7.93
CA HIS A 75 -1.78 2.48 -9.01
C HIS A 75 -1.65 0.96 -8.82
N MET A 76 -0.50 0.48 -8.32
CA MET A 76 -0.32 -0.94 -8.01
C MET A 76 -1.27 -1.40 -6.91
N VAL A 77 -1.39 -0.64 -5.82
CA VAL A 77 -2.26 -0.98 -4.67
C VAL A 77 -3.72 -1.04 -5.06
N ILE A 78 -4.20 -0.05 -5.84
CA ILE A 78 -5.56 -0.02 -6.36
C ILE A 78 -5.82 -1.28 -7.19
N LYS A 79 -4.95 -1.55 -8.18
CA LYS A 79 -5.09 -2.72 -9.06
C LYS A 79 -5.10 -4.03 -8.28
N TYR A 80 -4.23 -4.17 -7.28
CA TYR A 80 -4.21 -5.37 -6.44
C TYR A 80 -5.49 -5.55 -5.66
N THR A 81 -6.01 -4.45 -5.11
CA THR A 81 -7.21 -4.58 -4.32
C THR A 81 -8.43 -4.84 -5.20
N GLU A 82 -8.53 -4.23 -6.37
CA GLU A 82 -9.55 -4.57 -7.36
C GLU A 82 -9.51 -6.06 -7.73
N GLU A 83 -8.32 -6.63 -7.90
CA GLU A 83 -8.16 -8.07 -8.17
C GLU A 83 -8.62 -8.93 -6.98
N VAL A 84 -8.25 -8.57 -5.75
CA VAL A 84 -8.69 -9.25 -4.52
C VAL A 84 -10.21 -9.19 -4.37
N VAL A 85 -10.77 -8.00 -4.54
CA VAL A 85 -12.21 -7.72 -4.45
C VAL A 85 -12.99 -8.49 -5.51
N SER A 86 -12.53 -8.48 -6.78
CA SER A 86 -13.11 -9.24 -7.87
C SER A 86 -13.08 -10.74 -7.58
N ASN A 87 -11.97 -11.25 -7.02
CA ASN A 87 -11.84 -12.64 -6.63
C ASN A 87 -12.79 -13.01 -5.47
N ILE A 88 -12.97 -12.14 -4.49
CA ILE A 88 -13.95 -12.31 -3.40
C ILE A 88 -15.36 -12.38 -3.97
N ARG A 89 -15.74 -11.41 -4.82
CA ARG A 89 -17.04 -11.35 -5.50
C ARG A 89 -17.32 -12.64 -6.28
N GLN A 90 -16.36 -13.13 -7.07
CA GLN A 90 -16.49 -14.38 -7.81
C GLN A 90 -16.66 -15.60 -6.90
N LYS A 91 -15.95 -15.65 -5.77
CA LYS A 91 -16.08 -16.75 -4.79
C LYS A 91 -17.45 -16.74 -4.12
N ILE A 92 -17.97 -15.56 -3.76
CA ILE A 92 -19.30 -15.41 -3.17
C ILE A 92 -20.37 -15.85 -4.17
N ILE A 93 -20.36 -15.33 -5.40
CA ILE A 93 -21.33 -15.71 -6.44
C ILE A 93 -21.31 -17.22 -6.70
N LYS A 94 -20.12 -17.84 -6.77
CA LYS A 94 -20.00 -19.29 -6.93
C LYS A 94 -20.55 -20.09 -5.75
N LYS A 95 -20.50 -19.55 -4.52
CA LYS A 95 -21.12 -20.18 -3.34
C LYS A 95 -22.63 -20.01 -3.38
N VAL A 96 -23.14 -18.81 -3.67
CA VAL A 96 -24.58 -18.53 -3.79
C VAL A 96 -25.22 -19.45 -4.83
N ARG A 97 -24.64 -19.56 -6.04
CA ARG A 97 -25.14 -20.47 -7.09
C ARG A 97 -25.16 -21.96 -6.72
N LYS A 98 -24.39 -22.39 -5.72
CA LYS A 98 -24.37 -23.78 -5.25
C LYS A 98 -25.38 -24.05 -4.15
N VAL A 99 -25.93 -23.00 -3.55
CA VAL A 99 -26.90 -23.04 -2.45
C VAL A 99 -28.31 -22.77 -3.00
N ASP A 100 -28.49 -22.77 -4.33
CA ASP A 100 -29.79 -22.79 -5.02
C ASP A 100 -30.56 -24.09 -4.72
N THR A 101 -31.05 -24.17 -3.50
CA THR A 101 -32.20 -24.95 -3.06
C THR A 101 -33.40 -24.01 -3.04
N VAL A 102 -34.58 -24.52 -3.42
CA VAL A 102 -35.88 -23.82 -3.60
C VAL A 102 -36.25 -22.78 -2.51
N GLU A 103 -35.65 -22.86 -1.31
CA GLU A 103 -35.82 -21.86 -0.24
C GLU A 103 -35.15 -20.50 -0.53
N TYR A 104 -34.09 -20.45 -1.35
CA TYR A 104 -33.40 -19.21 -1.73
C TYR A 104 -34.05 -18.46 -2.90
N GLU A 105 -34.92 -19.09 -3.69
CA GLU A 105 -35.72 -18.38 -4.72
C GLU A 105 -36.71 -17.38 -4.10
N LYS A 106 -37.06 -17.56 -2.81
CA LYS A 106 -37.87 -16.59 -2.06
C LYS A 106 -37.08 -15.36 -1.62
N LEU A 107 -35.75 -15.47 -1.54
CA LEU A 107 -34.88 -14.32 -1.33
C LEU A 107 -34.67 -13.62 -2.68
N ASN A 108 -34.95 -12.32 -2.74
CA ASN A 108 -34.72 -11.54 -3.95
C ASN A 108 -33.23 -11.59 -4.30
N LEU A 109 -32.86 -12.36 -5.33
CA LEU A 109 -31.48 -12.43 -5.84
C LEU A 109 -30.89 -11.04 -6.08
N SER A 110 -31.73 -10.09 -6.51
CA SER A 110 -31.39 -8.67 -6.65
C SER A 110 -30.80 -8.05 -5.38
N GLU A 111 -31.38 -8.36 -4.22
CA GLU A 111 -30.93 -7.87 -2.92
C GLU A 111 -29.57 -8.45 -2.54
N ILE A 112 -29.35 -9.75 -2.78
CA ILE A 112 -28.05 -10.40 -2.57
C ILE A 112 -26.97 -9.76 -3.46
N TYR A 113 -27.26 -9.52 -4.74
CA TYR A 113 -26.31 -8.86 -5.65
C TYR A 113 -26.04 -7.41 -5.24
N ASN A 114 -27.05 -6.69 -4.75
CA ASN A 114 -26.89 -5.33 -4.27
C ASN A 114 -25.98 -5.27 -3.04
N VAL A 115 -26.21 -6.13 -2.04
CA VAL A 115 -25.37 -6.23 -0.84
C VAL A 115 -23.93 -6.57 -1.21
N ILE A 116 -23.71 -7.56 -2.08
CA ILE A 116 -22.36 -7.91 -2.54
C ILE A 116 -21.67 -6.73 -3.23
N THR A 117 -22.41 -5.93 -4.00
CA THR A 117 -21.89 -4.76 -4.70
C THR A 117 -21.51 -3.65 -3.73
N ILE A 118 -22.37 -3.36 -2.75
CA ILE A 118 -22.11 -2.36 -1.70
C ILE A 118 -20.90 -2.77 -0.85
N ASP A 119 -20.85 -4.02 -0.39
CA ASP A 119 -19.73 -4.52 0.43
C ASP A 119 -18.41 -4.48 -0.34
N THR A 120 -18.45 -4.84 -1.63
CA THR A 120 -17.29 -4.71 -2.53
C THR A 120 -16.79 -3.27 -2.58
N GLN A 121 -17.70 -2.31 -2.73
CA GLN A 121 -17.34 -0.91 -2.85
C GLN A 121 -16.76 -0.37 -1.54
N ASN A 122 -17.34 -0.73 -0.40
CA ASN A 122 -16.78 -0.41 0.91
C ASN A 122 -15.36 -0.95 1.08
N VAL A 123 -15.09 -2.17 0.59
CA VAL A 123 -13.72 -2.74 0.62
C VAL A 123 -12.78 -1.92 -0.26
N ALA A 124 -13.22 -1.48 -1.45
CA ALA A 124 -12.42 -0.63 -2.34
C ALA A 124 -12.13 0.75 -1.72
N ASP A 125 -13.07 1.33 -0.99
CA ASP A 125 -12.90 2.63 -0.34
C ASP A 125 -11.89 2.59 0.83
N ILE A 126 -11.79 1.45 1.53
CA ILE A 126 -10.83 1.25 2.63
C ILE A 126 -9.38 1.10 2.11
N VAL A 127 -9.18 0.83 0.82
CA VAL A 127 -7.87 0.58 0.21
C VAL A 127 -6.93 1.75 0.34
N ASP A 128 -7.41 2.95 0.04
CA ASP A 128 -6.59 4.16 0.15
C ASP A 128 -6.16 4.36 1.61
N SER A 129 -7.05 4.10 2.57
CA SER A 129 -6.74 4.18 4.00
C SER A 129 -5.69 3.14 4.42
N LEU A 130 -5.80 1.91 3.92
CA LEU A 130 -4.81 0.86 4.16
C LEU A 130 -3.45 1.24 3.56
N TRP A 131 -3.44 1.81 2.35
CA TRP A 131 -2.21 2.29 1.72
C TRP A 131 -1.51 3.35 2.57
N TYR A 132 -2.25 4.36 3.01
CA TYR A 132 -1.71 5.39 3.91
C TYR A 132 -1.18 4.77 5.19
N LEU A 133 -1.93 3.87 5.82
CA LEU A 133 -1.51 3.20 7.05
C LEU A 133 -0.20 2.42 6.87
N PHE A 134 -0.08 1.63 5.80
CA PHE A 134 1.16 0.88 5.52
C PHE A 134 2.34 1.81 5.21
N ASN A 135 2.14 2.84 4.38
CA ASN A 135 3.19 3.80 4.07
C ASN A 135 3.65 4.53 5.33
N SER A 136 2.72 4.98 6.18
CA SER A 136 3.03 5.66 7.44
C SER A 136 3.78 4.78 8.43
N ILE A 137 3.46 3.49 8.54
CA ILE A 137 4.20 2.55 9.40
C ILE A 137 5.64 2.40 8.91
N ILE A 138 5.84 2.15 7.61
CA ILE A 138 7.17 1.97 7.02
C ILE A 138 7.98 3.27 7.15
N LEU A 139 7.36 4.41 6.91
CA LEU A 139 8.00 5.73 7.02
C LEU A 139 8.40 6.01 8.47
N SER A 140 7.52 5.74 9.43
CA SER A 140 7.80 5.88 10.86
C SER A 140 9.00 5.03 11.27
N LEU A 141 9.07 3.77 10.81
CA LEU A 141 10.24 2.92 11.05
C LEU A 141 11.53 3.53 10.48
N PHE A 142 11.51 4.05 9.25
CA PHE A 142 12.66 4.71 8.64
C PHE A 142 13.07 5.98 9.38
N ILE A 143 12.12 6.79 9.83
CA ILE A 143 12.38 8.00 10.62
C ILE A 143 12.98 7.61 11.97
N LEU A 144 12.46 6.59 12.64
CA LEU A 144 13.02 6.09 13.90
C LEU A 144 14.46 5.61 13.73
N LEU A 145 14.74 4.87 12.66
CA LEU A 145 16.11 4.43 12.32
C LEU A 145 17.02 5.64 12.04
N TYR A 146 16.55 6.63 11.30
CA TYR A 146 17.29 7.85 11.00
C TYR A 146 17.61 8.66 12.28
N VAL A 147 16.62 8.87 13.15
CA VAL A 147 16.79 9.57 14.42
C VAL A 147 17.72 8.80 15.35
N SER A 148 17.58 7.48 15.43
CA SER A 148 18.49 6.62 16.20
C SER A 148 19.94 6.73 15.72
N TYR A 149 20.15 6.90 14.42
CA TYR A 149 21.48 7.09 13.85
C TYR A 149 22.06 8.47 14.19
N TYR A 150 21.24 9.52 14.18
CA TYR A 150 21.69 10.89 14.44
C TYR A 150 21.93 11.18 15.93
N SER A 151 21.03 10.76 16.80
CA SER A 151 21.11 11.01 18.25
C SER A 151 20.32 9.98 19.05
N GLN A 152 21.05 9.16 19.82
CA GLN A 152 20.45 8.14 20.70
C GLN A 152 19.56 8.76 21.80
N MET A 153 19.87 9.99 22.24
CA MET A 153 19.05 10.71 23.22
C MET A 153 17.71 11.15 22.62
N THR A 154 17.73 11.72 21.42
CA THR A 154 16.51 12.14 20.71
C THR A 154 15.60 10.94 20.44
N PHE A 155 16.18 9.81 20.07
CA PHE A 155 15.46 8.55 19.87
C PHE A 155 14.72 8.08 21.13
N MET A 156 15.38 8.12 22.30
CA MET A 156 14.73 7.77 23.58
C MET A 156 13.57 8.72 23.90
N TYR A 157 13.72 10.02 23.65
CA TYR A 157 12.61 10.98 23.82
C TYR A 157 11.43 10.66 22.90
N VAL A 158 11.68 10.34 21.63
CA VAL A 158 10.62 10.00 20.68
C VAL A 158 9.87 8.75 21.14
N ILE A 159 10.55 7.68 21.56
CA ILE A 159 9.87 6.46 22.03
C ILE A 159 9.09 6.67 23.34
N LEU A 160 9.60 7.53 24.24
CA LEU A 160 8.97 7.70 25.55
C LEU A 160 7.72 8.59 25.49
N PHE A 161 7.67 9.54 24.55
CA PHE A 161 6.60 10.52 24.44
C PHE A 161 5.64 10.31 23.27
N CYS A 162 5.97 9.42 22.31
CA CYS A 162 5.14 9.09 21.16
C CYS A 162 4.54 7.69 21.30
#